data_AF-A0A7G8E7Y3-F1
#
_entry.id   AF-A0A7G8E7Y3-F1
#
_cell.length_a   1.000
_cell.length_b   1.000
_cell.length_c   1.000
_cell.angle_alpha   90.00
_cell.angle_beta   90.00
_cell.angle_gamma   90.00
#
_symmetry.space_group_name_H-M   'P 1'
#
loop_
_entity.id
_entity.type
_entity.pdbx_description
1 polymer ?
#
loop_
_entity_poly.entity_id
_entity_poly.type
_entity_poly.pdbx_seq_one_letter_code
_entity_poly.pdbx_strand_id
1 'polypeptide(L)'
;MAAGFGSPQEDPFLLLESTLKAVERILRHASQQPLQRCWIDHPYGEEELTRLEEEVIPAISRCLQRIDEIDRALEQQLEGPREQSLQRQANGGSDGG
;
A
#
# COMPACT_ATOMS: atom_id res chain seq x y z
N MET A 1 -10.28 -3.38 31.30
CA MET A 1 -10.87 -2.42 30.35
C MET A 1 -10.10 -2.56 29.05
N ALA A 2 -10.70 -3.20 28.03
CA ALA A 2 -10.05 -3.41 26.74
C ALA A 2 -10.00 -2.07 25.99
N ALA A 3 -8.80 -1.68 25.55
CA ALA A 3 -8.57 -0.47 24.79
C ALA A 3 -9.46 -0.45 23.54
N GLY A 4 -10.09 0.69 23.29
CA GLY A 4 -10.96 0.90 22.15
C GLY A 4 -10.19 0.70 20.86
N PHE A 5 -10.50 -0.38 20.15
CA PHE A 5 -10.18 -0.48 18.74
C PHE A 5 -11.03 0.57 18.04
N GLY A 6 -10.36 1.57 17.45
CA GLY A 6 -11.01 2.57 16.61
C GLY A 6 -11.85 1.88 15.56
N SER A 7 -12.97 2.50 15.19
CA SER A 7 -13.81 1.96 14.13
C SER A 7 -12.97 1.79 12.86
N PRO A 8 -13.23 0.79 11.99
CA PRO A 8 -12.46 0.58 10.76
C PRO A 8 -12.44 1.80 9.81
N GLN A 9 -13.29 2.79 10.04
CA GLN A 9 -13.27 4.09 9.38
C GLN A 9 -12.12 5.02 9.82
N GLU A 10 -11.52 4.81 10.99
CA GLU A 10 -10.55 5.73 11.60
C GLU A 10 -9.09 5.33 11.38
N ASP A 11 -8.82 4.06 11.03
CA ASP A 11 -7.48 3.57 10.73
C ASP A 11 -7.45 2.75 9.42
N PRO A 12 -6.83 3.27 8.34
CA PRO A 12 -6.75 2.58 7.06
C PRO A 12 -5.93 1.28 7.14
N PHE A 13 -5.02 1.13 8.10
CA PHE A 13 -4.25 -0.10 8.29
C PHE A 13 -5.09 -1.20 8.93
N LEU A 14 -6.00 -0.86 9.86
CA LEU A 14 -6.95 -1.83 10.43
C LEU A 14 -7.95 -2.30 9.36
N LEU A 15 -8.39 -1.41 8.47
CA LEU A 15 -9.20 -1.79 7.32
C LEU A 15 -8.42 -2.77 6.43
N LEU A 16 -7.18 -2.45 6.04
CA LEU A 16 -6.33 -3.32 5.22
C LEU A 16 -6.13 -4.70 5.86
N GLU A 17 -5.80 -4.75 7.15
CA GLU A 17 -5.57 -5.99 7.89
C GLU A 17 -6.85 -6.84 7.97
N SER A 18 -8.00 -6.21 8.24
CA SER A 18 -9.30 -6.90 8.27
C SER A 18 -9.70 -7.44 6.91
N THR A 19 -9.42 -6.68 5.83
CA THR A 19 -9.68 -7.07 4.45
C THR A 19 -8.80 -8.26 4.04
N LEU A 20 -7.51 -8.21 4.39
CA LEU A 20 -6.57 -9.32 4.17
C LEU A 20 -7.04 -10.60 4.86
N LYS A 21 -7.39 -10.52 6.15
CA LYS A 21 -7.91 -11.69 6.91
C LYS A 21 -9.20 -12.24 6.31
N ALA A 22 -10.09 -11.38 5.81
CA ALA A 22 -11.32 -11.81 5.14
C ALA A 22 -11.01 -12.55 3.83
N VAL A 23 -10.11 -12.02 3.01
CA VAL A 23 -9.67 -12.64 1.74
C VAL A 23 -8.98 -13.98 2.00
N GLU A 24 -8.06 -14.06 2.97
CA GLU A 24 -7.40 -15.32 3.33
C GLU A 24 -8.39 -16.39 3.81
N ARG A 25 -9.44 -15.98 4.53
CA ARG A 25 -10.49 -16.87 5.02
C ARG A 25 -11.34 -17.40 3.87
N ILE A 26 -11.71 -16.53 2.93
CA ILE A 26 -12.41 -16.88 1.70
C ILE A 26 -11.57 -17.88 0.88
N LEU A 27 -10.28 -17.62 0.70
CA LEU A 27 -9.36 -18.51 -0.02
C LEU A 27 -9.18 -19.86 0.68
N ARG A 28 -9.06 -19.89 2.02
CA ARG A 28 -8.93 -21.12 2.80
C ARG A 28 -10.20 -21.99 2.76
N HIS A 29 -11.39 -21.37 2.82
CA HIS A 29 -12.65 -22.10 2.81
C HIS A 29 -13.14 -22.49 1.40
N ALA A 30 -12.57 -21.88 0.35
CA ALA A 30 -12.88 -22.24 -1.03
C ALA A 30 -12.51 -23.70 -1.40
N SER A 31 -11.90 -24.49 -0.49
CA SER A 31 -11.68 -25.94 -0.67
C SER A 31 -10.98 -26.31 -1.98
N GLN A 32 -9.97 -25.52 -2.38
CA GLN A 32 -9.28 -25.62 -3.67
C GLN A 32 -10.17 -25.43 -4.91
N GLN A 33 -11.44 -25.04 -4.74
CA GLN A 33 -12.26 -24.59 -5.85
C GLN A 33 -11.85 -23.17 -6.23
N PRO A 34 -11.79 -22.86 -7.54
CA PRO A 34 -11.55 -21.50 -7.99
C PRO A 34 -12.61 -20.59 -7.37
N LEU A 35 -12.19 -19.50 -6.73
CA LEU A 35 -13.13 -18.45 -6.35
C LEU A 35 -13.92 -18.05 -7.59
N GLN A 36 -15.25 -18.13 -7.52
CA GLN A 36 -16.12 -17.61 -8.57
C GLN A 36 -15.76 -16.14 -8.76
N ARG A 37 -15.14 -15.83 -9.90
CA ARG A 37 -14.81 -14.46 -10.27
C ARG A 37 -16.13 -13.80 -10.68
N CYS A 38 -16.69 -12.96 -9.83
CA CYS A 38 -17.98 -12.29 -10.10
C CYS A 38 -17.95 -11.30 -11.29
N TRP A 39 -16.82 -11.20 -12.00
CA TRP A 39 -16.52 -10.18 -13.01
C TRP A 39 -16.04 -10.79 -14.33
N ILE A 40 -15.84 -12.11 -14.38
CA ILE A 40 -15.30 -12.80 -15.55
C ILE A 40 -16.01 -14.14 -15.68
N ASP A 41 -16.93 -14.22 -16.65
CA ASP A 41 -17.78 -15.37 -16.87
C ASP A 41 -17.11 -16.48 -17.71
N HIS A 42 -15.86 -16.27 -18.15
CA HIS A 42 -15.09 -17.22 -18.97
C HIS A 42 -13.60 -17.26 -18.57
N PRO A 43 -12.88 -18.36 -18.85
CA PRO A 43 -11.42 -18.37 -18.71
C PRO A 43 -10.78 -17.42 -19.73
N TYR A 44 -9.64 -16.83 -19.39
CA TYR A 44 -8.86 -16.04 -20.34
C TYR A 44 -8.31 -16.91 -21.47
N GLY A 45 -8.47 -16.46 -22.71
CA GLY A 45 -7.85 -17.07 -23.89
C GLY A 45 -6.39 -16.62 -24.08
N GLU A 46 -5.66 -17.28 -24.99
CA GLU A 46 -4.25 -16.97 -25.25
C GLU A 46 -4.04 -15.50 -25.65
N GLU A 47 -4.88 -14.94 -26.52
CA GLU A 47 -4.76 -13.54 -26.93
C GLU A 47 -4.93 -12.56 -25.75
N GLU A 48 -5.82 -12.88 -24.81
CA GLU A 48 -6.05 -12.06 -23.62
C GLU A 48 -4.88 -12.17 -22.64
N LEU A 49 -4.30 -13.37 -22.51
CA LEU A 49 -3.10 -13.60 -21.73
C LEU A 49 -1.89 -12.87 -22.34
N THR A 50 -1.70 -12.94 -23.65
CA THR A 50 -0.65 -12.19 -24.35
C THR A 50 -0.81 -10.69 -24.14
N ARG A 51 -2.03 -10.15 -24.26
CA ARG A 51 -2.29 -8.73 -23.96
C ARG A 51 -1.99 -8.35 -22.51
N LEU A 52 -2.35 -9.22 -21.57
CA LEU A 52 -2.04 -9.01 -20.16
C LEU A 52 -0.53 -8.92 -19.95
N GLU A 53 0.23 -9.84 -20.55
CA GLU A 53 1.69 -9.95 -20.41
C GLU A 53 2.45 -8.82 -21.12
N GLU A 54 2.04 -8.49 -22.35
CA GLU A 54 2.79 -7.56 -23.20
C GLU A 54 2.35 -6.09 -23.02
N GLU A 55 1.10 -5.83 -22.65
CA GLU A 55 0.56 -4.48 -22.57
C GLU A 55 0.27 -4.04 -21.13
N VAL A 56 -0.55 -4.83 -20.44
CA VAL A 56 -1.12 -4.42 -19.14
C VAL A 56 -0.09 -4.46 -18.03
N ILE A 57 0.61 -5.59 -17.86
CA ILE A 57 1.64 -5.74 -16.82
C ILE A 57 2.74 -4.66 -16.98
N PRO A 58 3.30 -4.42 -18.18
CA PRO A 58 4.30 -3.37 -18.36
C PRO A 58 3.76 -1.95 -18.11
N ALA A 59 2.48 -1.67 -18.40
CA ALA A 59 1.87 -0.40 -18.05
C ALA A 59 1.77 -0.22 -16.52
N ILE A 60 1.33 -1.26 -15.81
CA ILE A 60 1.25 -1.25 -14.33
C ILE A 60 2.63 -1.06 -13.73
N SER A 61 3.66 -1.80 -14.19
CA SER A 61 5.02 -1.65 -13.70
C SER A 61 5.55 -0.22 -13.84
N ARG A 62 5.30 0.43 -14.98
CA ARG A 62 5.67 1.84 -15.19
C ARG A 62 4.94 2.79 -14.25
N CYS A 63 3.65 2.55 -14.00
CA CYS A 63 2.89 3.34 -13.03
C CYS A 63 3.48 3.20 -11.63
N LEU A 64 3.80 1.98 -11.19
CA LEU A 64 4.39 1.73 -9.87
C LEU A 64 5.77 2.39 -9.74
N GLN A 65 6.63 2.28 -10.76
CA GLN A 65 7.93 2.97 -10.76
C GLN A 65 7.78 4.49 -10.58
N ARG A 66 6.80 5.09 -11.27
CA ARG A 66 6.54 6.52 -11.14
C ARG A 66 6.01 6.91 -9.77
N ILE A 67 5.23 6.03 -9.12
CA ILE A 67 4.79 6.24 -7.73
C ILE A 67 6.01 6.21 -6.80
N ASP A 68 6.89 5.22 -6.93
CA ASP A 68 8.10 5.12 -6.12
C ASP A 68 9.01 6.36 -6.27
N GLU A 69 9.13 6.90 -7.49
CA GLU A 69 9.87 8.14 -7.74
C GLU A 69 9.24 9.34 -7.01
N ILE A 70 7.91 9.46 -7.04
CA ILE A 70 7.18 10.51 -6.34
C ILE A 70 7.37 10.38 -4.83
N ASP A 71 7.22 9.17 -4.29
CA ASP A 71 7.36 8.92 -2.85
C ASP A 71 8.76 9.29 -2.37
N ARG A 72 9.81 8.89 -3.09
CA ARG A 72 11.19 9.28 -2.78
C ARG A 72 11.42 10.79 -2.84
N ALA A 73 10.85 11.47 -3.84
CA ALA A 73 10.96 12.91 -3.97
C ALA A 73 10.27 13.63 -2.80
N LEU A 74 9.13 13.12 -2.34
CA LEU A 74 8.42 13.65 -1.18
C LEU A 74 9.20 13.42 0.12
N GLU A 75 9.79 12.24 0.31
CA GLU A 75 10.64 11.92 1.45
C GLU A 75 11.82 12.91 1.56
N GLN A 76 12.55 13.13 0.47
CA GLN A 76 13.68 14.07 0.43
C GLN A 76 13.26 15.51 0.75
N GLN A 77 12.08 15.94 0.27
CA GLN A 77 11.54 17.27 0.57
C GLN A 77 11.15 17.42 2.05
N LEU A 78 10.76 16.32 2.72
CA LEU A 78 10.36 16.31 4.12
C LEU A 78 11.56 16.13 5.08
N GLU A 79 12.66 15.54 4.62
CA GLU A 79 13.89 15.37 5.40
C GLU A 79 14.59 16.72 5.65
N GLY A 80 14.69 17.59 4.65
CA GLY A 80 15.37 18.90 4.81
C GLY A 80 14.80 19.81 5.92
N PRO A 81 13.46 20.01 6.01
CA PRO A 81 12.82 20.76 7.10
C PRO A 81 12.99 20.09 8.46
N ARG A 82 12.96 18.75 8.52
CA ARG A 82 13.17 17.98 9.76
C ARG A 82 14.60 18.14 10.27
N GLU A 83 15.60 17.97 9.43
CA GLU A 83 17.01 18.16 9.78
C GLU A 83 17.28 19.59 10.25
N GLN A 84 16.77 20.61 9.54
CA GLN A 84 16.93 22.01 9.97
C GLN A 84 16.23 22.31 11.30
N SER A 85 15.07 21.71 11.55
CA SER A 85 14.36 21.88 12.82
C SER A 85 15.08 21.19 13.99
N LEU A 86 15.67 20.00 13.76
CA LEU A 86 16.51 19.29 14.72
C LEU A 86 17.82 20.04 14.99
N GLN A 87 18.48 20.57 13.95
CA GLN A 87 19.70 21.37 14.08
C GLN A 87 19.45 22.65 14.88
N ARG A 88 18.30 23.33 14.66
CA ARG A 88 17.88 24.49 15.45
C ARG A 88 17.61 24.13 16.92
N GLN A 89 16.99 22.99 17.18
CA GLN A 89 16.76 22.52 18.55
C GLN A 89 18.09 22.16 19.26
N ALA A 90 19.03 21.54 18.56
CA ALA A 90 20.35 21.20 19.08
C ALA A 90 21.22 22.45 19.35
N ASN A 91 21.19 23.46 18.46
CA ASN A 91 21.94 24.71 18.65
C ASN A 91 21.27 25.68 19.64
N GLY A 92 19.97 25.54 19.91
CA GLY A 92 19.23 26.38 20.87
C GLY A 92 19.36 25.95 22.33
N GLY A 93 20.01 24.81 22.62
CA GLY A 93 20.14 24.25 23.97
C GLY A 93 21.45 24.53 24.70
N SER A 94 22.37 25.33 24.12
CA SER A 94 23.71 25.54 24.67
C SER A 94 23.94 26.90 25.36
N ASP A 95 22.91 27.75 25.53
CA ASP A 95 23.05 29.04 26.21
C ASP A 95 22.17 29.08 27.48
N GLY A 96 22.79 28.72 28.60
CA GLY A 96 22.17 28.63 29.92
C GLY A 96 23.22 28.37 30.97
N GLY A 97 24.17 29.31 31.09
CA GLY A 97 25.09 29.42 32.23
C GLY A 97 24.48 30.16 33.41
#